data_AF-A0A3D8QPJ1-F1
#
_entry.id   AF-A0A3D8QPJ1-F1
#
_cell.length_a   1.000
_cell.length_b   1.000
_cell.length_c   1.000
_cell.angle_alpha   90.00
_cell.angle_beta   90.00
_cell.angle_gamma   90.00
#
_symmetry.space_group_name_H-M   'P 1'
#
loop_
_entity.id
_entity.type
_entity.pdbx_description
1 polymer ?
#
loop_
_entity_poly.entity_id
_entity_poly.type
_entity_poly.pdbx_seq_one_letter_code
_entity_poly.pdbx_strand_id
1 'polypeptide(L)'
;METALRKMCLAHDMIHENPAMWFRDAAIDDRDRRLLDFGQVAFLTYGEGSFVRKMASLPSTPRPHTADLYVQNHKKASESSQQTEWTVEEDESCKNLVWSAGGELYGFTFAPAAPVSWDSFTVNVNIKGAPGAGFDRGFLSTAASNIRIFRGPPESCEEHPWDAMILRDCTSNTTNLHDLDYVASRKWDILAMKMCEDYDHPWVVISMKDAGQAERFNRAGESFA
;
A
#
# COMPACT_ATOMS: atom_id res chain seq x y z
N MET A 1 3.58 13.10 23.45
CA MET A 1 4.45 12.71 22.31
C MET A 1 5.10 11.34 22.49
N GLU A 2 4.88 10.66 23.61
CA GLU A 2 5.36 9.29 23.94
C GLU A 2 4.34 8.19 23.53
N THR A 3 3.35 8.52 22.70
CA THR A 3 2.11 7.74 22.50
C THR A 3 2.04 6.96 21.19
N ALA A 4 2.49 7.53 20.07
CA ALA A 4 2.37 6.90 18.74
C ALA A 4 3.35 5.73 18.55
N LEU A 5 4.64 5.93 18.85
CA LEU A 5 5.66 4.88 18.72
C LEU A 5 5.35 3.66 19.60
N ARG A 6 4.85 3.90 20.83
CA ARG A 6 4.47 2.82 21.74
C ARG A 6 3.28 2.02 21.21
N LYS A 7 2.27 2.68 20.63
CA LYS A 7 1.14 2.01 19.99
C LYS A 7 1.58 1.23 18.76
N MET A 8 2.49 1.76 17.96
CA MET A 8 3.05 1.03 16.81
C MET A 8 3.76 -0.24 17.24
N CYS A 9 4.60 -0.18 18.29
CA CYS A 9 5.22 -1.37 18.85
C CYS A 9 4.17 -2.36 19.34
N LEU A 10 3.19 -1.89 20.11
CA LEU A 10 2.10 -2.73 20.60
C LEU A 10 1.30 -3.37 19.46
N ALA A 11 1.01 -2.62 18.40
CA ALA A 11 0.29 -3.11 17.22
C ALA A 11 1.09 -4.20 16.48
N HIS A 12 2.40 -3.98 16.32
CA HIS A 12 3.31 -4.97 15.75
C HIS A 12 3.42 -6.22 16.62
N ASP A 13 3.61 -6.07 17.94
CA ASP A 13 3.68 -7.17 18.90
C ASP A 13 2.38 -7.99 18.88
N MET A 14 1.21 -7.32 18.89
CA MET A 14 -0.10 -7.96 18.89
C MET A 14 -0.33 -8.84 17.65
N ILE A 15 -0.06 -8.33 16.44
CA ILE A 15 -0.24 -9.11 15.21
C ILE A 15 0.81 -10.21 15.07
N HIS A 16 2.02 -10.00 15.59
CA HIS A 16 3.08 -10.99 15.60
C HIS A 16 2.80 -12.15 16.58
N GLU A 17 2.34 -11.85 17.80
CA GLU A 17 2.07 -12.84 18.84
C GLU A 17 0.85 -13.72 18.53
N ASN A 18 -0.17 -13.15 17.88
CA ASN A 18 -1.40 -13.87 17.59
C ASN A 18 -1.99 -13.56 16.21
N PRO A 19 -1.29 -13.86 15.11
CA PRO A 19 -1.74 -13.49 13.76
C PRO A 19 -3.10 -14.07 13.39
N ALA A 20 -3.50 -15.21 13.98
CA ALA A 20 -4.80 -15.84 13.72
C ALA A 20 -5.99 -14.89 14.00
N MET A 21 -5.88 -13.96 14.95
CA MET A 21 -6.94 -12.99 15.26
C MET A 21 -7.18 -11.97 14.15
N TRP A 22 -6.17 -11.68 13.31
CA TRP A 22 -6.26 -10.78 12.16
C TRP A 22 -6.61 -11.54 10.88
N PHE A 23 -5.87 -12.61 10.61
CA PHE A 23 -5.99 -13.34 9.36
C PHE A 23 -7.29 -14.14 9.28
N ARG A 24 -7.88 -14.53 10.42
CA ARG A 24 -9.16 -15.26 10.48
C ARG A 24 -9.08 -16.53 9.62
N ASP A 25 -9.82 -16.56 8.52
CA ASP A 25 -9.88 -17.68 7.58
C ASP A 25 -8.84 -17.56 6.44
N ALA A 26 -8.11 -16.45 6.38
CA ALA A 26 -7.05 -16.23 5.41
C ALA A 26 -5.85 -17.12 5.70
N ALA A 27 -5.27 -17.70 4.65
CA ALA A 27 -4.02 -18.43 4.79
C ALA A 27 -2.87 -17.46 5.13
N ILE A 28 -2.08 -17.83 6.15
CA ILE A 28 -0.81 -17.17 6.48
C ILE A 28 0.30 -17.97 5.80
N ASP A 29 0.89 -17.40 4.75
CA ASP A 29 2.03 -18.02 4.07
C ASP A 29 3.38 -17.62 4.71
N ASP A 30 4.47 -18.21 4.24
CA ASP A 30 5.79 -17.94 4.79
C ASP A 30 6.30 -16.52 4.50
N ARG A 31 5.77 -15.86 3.47
CA ARG A 31 6.10 -14.46 3.14
C ARG A 31 5.46 -13.54 4.18
N ASP A 32 4.26 -13.87 4.64
CA ASP A 32 3.58 -13.16 5.73
C ASP A 32 4.32 -13.30 7.04
N ARG A 33 4.65 -14.54 7.44
CA ARG A 33 5.41 -14.77 8.68
C ARG A 33 6.70 -13.97 8.68
N ARG A 34 7.47 -14.02 7.60
CA ARG A 34 8.71 -13.23 7.47
C ARG A 34 8.49 -11.73 7.58
N LEU A 35 7.35 -11.19 7.15
CA LEU A 35 7.05 -9.76 7.28
C LEU A 35 6.65 -9.41 8.72
N LEU A 36 5.86 -10.26 9.38
CA LEU A 36 5.45 -10.10 10.78
C LEU A 36 6.66 -10.19 11.72
N ASP A 37 7.56 -11.16 11.49
CA ASP A 37 8.76 -11.39 12.30
C ASP A 37 9.83 -10.31 12.09
N PHE A 38 9.71 -9.51 11.03
CA PHE A 38 10.71 -8.51 10.69
C PHE A 38 10.43 -7.18 11.38
N GLY A 39 11.46 -6.66 12.04
CA GLY A 39 11.42 -5.35 12.68
C GLY A 39 11.70 -4.19 11.72
N GLN A 40 12.03 -3.04 12.30
CA GLN A 40 12.35 -1.85 11.54
C GLN A 40 13.59 -2.00 10.65
N VAL A 41 13.49 -1.58 9.39
CA VAL A 41 14.62 -1.43 8.49
C VAL A 41 15.48 -0.24 8.93
N ALA A 42 16.78 -0.45 9.09
CA ALA A 42 17.70 0.53 9.70
C ALA A 42 17.78 1.90 9.01
N PHE A 43 17.46 1.98 7.71
CA PHE A 43 17.53 3.23 6.94
C PHE A 43 16.19 3.99 6.85
N LEU A 44 15.12 3.48 7.48
CA LEU A 44 13.78 4.08 7.42
C LEU A 44 13.28 4.53 8.78
N THR A 45 12.51 5.61 8.77
CA THR A 45 11.72 6.05 9.92
C THR A 45 10.27 5.64 9.70
N TYR A 46 9.73 4.87 10.63
CA TYR A 46 8.32 4.49 10.66
C TYR A 46 7.51 5.45 11.54
N GLY A 47 6.20 5.51 11.32
CA GLY A 47 5.28 6.42 12.01
C GLY A 47 4.60 7.40 11.07
N GLU A 48 4.16 8.55 11.58
CA GLU A 48 3.45 9.60 10.81
C GLU A 48 4.20 10.07 9.55
N GLY A 49 5.50 9.81 9.45
CA GLY A 49 6.29 10.10 8.27
C GLY A 49 6.20 9.05 7.16
N SER A 50 5.70 7.85 7.44
CA SER A 50 5.62 6.72 6.50
C SER A 50 4.24 6.07 6.57
N PHE A 51 3.41 6.31 5.55
CA PHE A 51 1.98 5.96 5.56
C PHE A 51 1.45 5.66 4.16
N VAL A 52 0.35 4.91 4.07
CA VAL A 52 -0.40 4.76 2.81
C VAL A 52 -1.06 6.08 2.50
N ARG A 53 -0.71 6.67 1.35
CA ARG A 53 -1.10 8.05 1.02
C ARG A 53 -2.23 8.12 0.03
N LYS A 54 -2.11 7.44 -1.11
CA LYS A 54 -3.04 7.65 -2.22
C LYS A 54 -3.15 6.46 -3.15
N MET A 55 -4.31 6.35 -3.77
CA MET A 55 -4.59 5.42 -4.85
C MET A 55 -4.50 6.18 -6.17
N ALA A 56 -3.89 5.56 -7.18
CA ALA A 56 -3.92 6.05 -8.55
C ALA A 56 -4.48 4.97 -9.45
N SER A 57 -5.50 5.30 -10.24
CA SER A 57 -6.21 4.35 -11.08
C SER A 57 -6.46 4.89 -12.49
N LEU A 58 -6.46 3.97 -13.44
CA LEU A 58 -6.87 4.20 -14.82
C LEU A 58 -8.13 3.37 -15.06
N PRO A 59 -9.32 3.99 -15.18
CA PRO A 59 -10.53 3.24 -15.49
C PRO A 59 -10.42 2.67 -16.90
N SER A 60 -10.82 1.41 -17.08
CA SER A 60 -10.93 0.81 -18.41
C SER A 60 -11.93 1.60 -19.23
N THR A 61 -11.46 2.36 -20.22
CA THR A 61 -12.37 3.10 -21.11
C THR A 61 -13.20 2.09 -21.91
N PRO A 62 -14.53 2.22 -21.97
CA PRO A 62 -15.30 1.48 -22.95
C PRO A 62 -14.88 1.98 -24.33
N ARG A 63 -14.25 1.11 -25.14
CA ARG A 63 -13.86 1.45 -26.53
C ARG A 63 -15.11 1.94 -27.29
N PRO A 64 -15.18 3.20 -27.74
CA PRO A 64 -16.17 3.58 -28.72
C PRO A 64 -15.70 3.01 -30.07
N HIS A 65 -16.47 2.08 -30.64
CA HIS A 65 -16.38 1.83 -32.07
C HIS A 65 -16.86 3.09 -32.80
N THR A 66 -15.93 3.97 -33.21
CA THR A 66 -15.94 4.74 -34.48
C THR A 66 -14.91 5.88 -34.47
N ALA A 67 -13.88 5.70 -35.30
CA ALA A 67 -13.10 6.62 -36.14
C ALA A 67 -12.92 8.15 -35.90
N ASP A 68 -13.49 8.83 -34.90
CA ASP A 68 -13.45 10.32 -34.85
C ASP A 68 -12.43 10.95 -33.87
N LEU A 69 -11.52 10.17 -33.27
CA LEU A 69 -10.65 10.63 -32.18
C LEU A 69 -9.17 10.80 -32.54
N TYR A 70 -8.84 11.31 -33.73
CA TYR A 70 -7.43 11.57 -34.11
C TYR A 70 -6.94 13.00 -33.78
N VAL A 71 -7.81 13.93 -33.37
CA VAL A 71 -7.42 15.34 -33.10
C VAL A 71 -7.33 15.69 -31.60
N GLN A 72 -7.77 14.81 -30.68
CA GLN A 72 -7.66 15.05 -29.22
C GLN A 72 -6.44 14.39 -28.55
N ASN A 73 -5.60 13.65 -29.28
CA ASN A 73 -4.58 12.77 -28.69
C ASN A 73 -3.25 13.45 -28.29
N HIS A 74 -3.07 14.75 -28.54
CA HIS A 74 -1.83 15.45 -28.17
C HIS A 74 -1.94 16.41 -26.98
N LYS A 75 -3.14 16.57 -26.39
CA LYS A 75 -3.32 17.37 -25.16
C LYS A 75 -3.92 16.61 -23.96
N LYS A 76 -4.35 15.35 -24.13
CA LYS A 76 -4.96 14.52 -23.06
C LYS A 76 -4.05 13.42 -22.50
N ALA A 77 -2.74 13.49 -22.74
CA ALA A 77 -1.78 12.55 -22.15
C ALA A 77 -1.56 12.74 -20.63
N SER A 78 -2.22 13.72 -20.01
CA SER A 78 -2.11 14.01 -18.57
C SER A 78 -3.40 13.83 -17.76
N GLU A 79 -4.51 13.39 -18.35
CA GLU A 79 -5.85 13.50 -17.72
C GLU A 79 -6.64 12.19 -17.50
N SER A 80 -6.07 10.99 -17.70
CA SER A 80 -6.84 9.74 -17.49
C SER A 80 -6.64 9.08 -16.11
N SER A 81 -5.68 9.52 -15.29
CA SER A 81 -5.46 8.94 -13.95
C SER A 81 -6.30 9.62 -12.89
N GLN A 82 -7.26 8.89 -12.30
CA GLN A 82 -7.90 9.33 -11.07
C GLN A 82 -6.91 9.11 -9.91
N GLN A 83 -6.71 10.14 -9.09
CA GLN A 83 -5.95 10.05 -7.86
C GLN A 83 -6.87 10.35 -6.69
N THR A 84 -6.85 9.49 -5.68
CA THR A 84 -7.64 9.63 -4.45
C THR A 84 -6.68 9.53 -3.28
N GLU A 85 -6.62 10.57 -2.45
CA GLU A 85 -5.86 10.53 -1.20
C GLU A 85 -6.60 9.63 -0.21
N TRP A 86 -5.87 8.78 0.51
CA TRP A 86 -6.44 7.87 1.49
C TRP A 86 -6.43 8.57 2.85
N THR A 87 -7.55 9.19 3.21
CA THR A 87 -7.73 9.86 4.51
C THR A 87 -8.60 9.05 5.45
N VAL A 88 -8.74 9.50 6.70
CA VAL A 88 -9.62 8.87 7.69
C VAL A 88 -11.08 8.89 7.22
N GLU A 89 -11.52 10.00 6.65
CA GLU A 89 -12.90 10.20 6.17
C GLU A 89 -13.21 9.29 4.98
N GLU A 90 -12.20 8.99 4.16
CA GLU A 90 -12.34 8.21 2.94
C GLU A 90 -11.98 6.72 3.11
N ASP A 91 -11.61 6.27 4.32
CA ASP A 91 -11.02 4.95 4.56
C ASP A 91 -11.88 3.79 4.05
N GLU A 92 -13.18 3.80 4.37
CA GLU A 92 -14.13 2.76 3.91
C GLU A 92 -14.31 2.77 2.38
N SER A 93 -14.34 3.96 1.78
CA SER A 93 -14.41 4.10 0.31
C SER A 93 -13.14 3.56 -0.35
N CYS A 94 -11.97 3.83 0.23
CA CYS A 94 -10.69 3.37 -0.28
C CYS A 94 -10.52 1.85 -0.15
N LYS A 95 -10.92 1.26 0.99
CA LYS A 95 -11.00 -0.20 1.17
C LYS A 95 -11.87 -0.84 0.10
N ASN A 96 -13.06 -0.28 -0.14
CA ASN A 96 -13.97 -0.77 -1.18
C ASN A 96 -13.38 -0.64 -2.59
N LEU A 97 -12.64 0.44 -2.88
CA LEU A 97 -11.92 0.59 -4.14
C LEU A 97 -10.83 -0.48 -4.32
N VAL A 98 -10.01 -0.74 -3.30
CA VAL A 98 -9.00 -1.81 -3.33
C VAL A 98 -9.66 -3.17 -3.57
N TRP A 99 -10.76 -3.46 -2.88
CA TRP A 99 -11.54 -4.68 -3.09
C TRP A 99 -12.05 -4.78 -4.53
N SER A 100 -12.66 -3.72 -5.05
CA SER A 100 -13.16 -3.66 -6.43
C SER A 100 -12.08 -3.83 -7.49
N ALA A 101 -10.82 -3.47 -7.15
CA ALA A 101 -9.65 -3.58 -8.01
C ALA A 101 -8.93 -4.93 -7.90
N GLY A 102 -9.49 -5.89 -7.14
CA GLY A 102 -8.96 -7.25 -7.01
C GLY A 102 -8.10 -7.49 -5.77
N GLY A 103 -8.03 -6.55 -4.84
CA GLY A 103 -7.45 -6.77 -3.51
C GLY A 103 -8.36 -7.61 -2.61
N GLU A 104 -7.77 -8.23 -1.59
CA GLU A 104 -8.52 -9.12 -0.69
C GLU A 104 -8.80 -8.43 0.66
N LEU A 105 -10.05 -8.51 1.11
CA LEU A 105 -10.46 -7.91 2.37
C LEU A 105 -11.08 -9.00 3.27
N TYR A 106 -10.57 -9.10 4.49
CA TYR A 106 -10.94 -10.14 5.45
C TYR A 106 -11.60 -9.53 6.68
N GLY A 107 -12.80 -10.01 7.02
CA GLY A 107 -13.58 -9.51 8.16
C GLY A 107 -14.34 -8.20 7.92
N PHE A 108 -14.37 -7.70 6.68
CA PHE A 108 -15.18 -6.56 6.26
C PHE A 108 -16.42 -7.01 5.49
N THR A 109 -17.50 -6.23 5.60
CA THR A 109 -18.74 -6.46 4.86
C THR A 109 -19.03 -5.22 4.03
N PHE A 110 -18.76 -5.29 2.73
CA PHE A 110 -19.13 -4.24 1.78
C PHE A 110 -20.35 -4.66 0.97
N ALA A 111 -21.20 -3.69 0.63
CA ALA A 111 -22.21 -3.92 -0.39
C ALA A 111 -21.52 -4.26 -1.71
N PRO A 112 -22.07 -5.16 -2.54
CA PRO A 112 -21.52 -5.45 -3.85
C PRO A 112 -21.38 -4.14 -4.64
N ALA A 113 -20.13 -3.71 -4.88
CA ALA A 113 -19.87 -2.58 -5.74
C ALA A 113 -20.11 -3.00 -7.20
N ALA A 114 -20.52 -2.06 -8.05
CA ALA A 114 -20.51 -2.32 -9.49
C ALA A 114 -19.09 -2.73 -9.89
N PRO A 115 -18.91 -3.81 -10.67
CA PRO A 115 -17.59 -4.24 -11.10
C PRO A 115 -16.97 -3.12 -11.95
N VAL A 116 -15.98 -2.42 -11.39
CA VAL A 116 -15.18 -1.46 -12.12
C VAL A 116 -13.98 -2.20 -12.67
N SER A 117 -13.85 -2.22 -14.00
CA SER A 117 -12.63 -2.70 -14.64
C SER A 117 -11.60 -1.58 -14.60
N TRP A 118 -10.43 -1.90 -14.07
CA TRP A 118 -9.28 -1.00 -13.99
C TRP A 118 -8.20 -1.47 -14.96
N ASP A 119 -7.73 -0.59 -15.83
CA ASP A 119 -6.55 -0.87 -16.67
C ASP A 119 -5.28 -0.89 -15.83
N SER A 120 -5.25 -0.06 -14.78
CA SER A 120 -4.23 -0.09 -13.74
C SER A 120 -4.80 0.48 -12.44
N PHE A 121 -4.38 -0.08 -11.31
CA PHE A 121 -4.65 0.47 -9.99
C PHE A 121 -3.40 0.31 -9.14
N THR A 122 -2.95 1.40 -8.52
CA THR A 122 -1.76 1.40 -7.67
C THR A 122 -2.03 2.10 -6.35
N VAL A 123 -1.51 1.53 -5.26
CA VAL A 123 -1.51 2.17 -3.95
C VAL A 123 -0.12 2.69 -3.65
N ASN A 124 -0.02 3.98 -3.34
CA ASN A 124 1.23 4.67 -3.04
C ASN A 124 1.43 4.75 -1.53
N VAL A 125 2.58 4.27 -1.08
CA VAL A 125 3.04 4.36 0.31
C VAL A 125 4.16 5.38 0.38
N ASN A 126 3.95 6.45 1.13
CA ASN A 126 4.98 7.41 1.44
C ASN A 126 5.97 6.77 2.42
N ILE A 127 7.27 6.84 2.14
CA ILE A 127 8.33 6.30 2.99
C ILE A 127 9.34 7.42 3.30
N LYS A 128 9.72 7.54 4.57
CA LYS A 128 10.68 8.53 5.07
C LYS A 128 11.96 7.86 5.57
N GLY A 129 13.13 8.39 5.17
CA GLY A 129 14.44 7.93 5.63
C GLY A 129 14.75 8.26 7.09
N ALA A 130 15.73 7.56 7.66
CA ALA A 130 16.24 7.78 9.02
C ALA A 130 16.98 9.13 9.17
N PRO A 131 17.00 9.74 10.38
CA PRO A 131 17.80 10.94 10.63
C PRO A 131 19.27 10.73 10.28
N GLY A 132 19.86 11.63 9.48
CA GLY A 132 21.24 11.53 9.02
C GLY A 132 21.43 10.81 7.67
N ALA A 133 20.41 10.14 7.15
CA ALA A 133 20.43 9.54 5.81
C ALA A 133 20.11 10.54 4.68
N GLY A 134 19.76 11.79 4.99
CA GLY A 134 19.27 12.79 4.04
C GLY A 134 17.74 13.00 4.14
N PHE A 135 17.19 13.89 3.30
CA PHE A 135 15.74 14.13 3.19
C PHE A 135 15.07 13.12 2.25
N ASP A 136 15.42 11.85 2.36
CA ASP A 136 14.94 10.84 1.42
C ASP A 136 13.48 10.51 1.75
N ARG A 137 12.60 11.00 0.88
CA ARG A 137 11.15 10.72 0.90
C ARG A 137 10.73 10.33 -0.49
N GLY A 138 9.89 9.32 -0.60
CA GLY A 138 9.30 8.95 -1.88
C GLY A 138 8.19 7.93 -1.71
N PHE A 139 7.71 7.45 -2.85
CA PHE A 139 6.61 6.51 -2.90
C PHE A 139 7.08 5.14 -3.36
N LEU A 140 6.59 4.13 -2.64
CA LEU A 140 6.52 2.76 -3.11
C LEU A 140 5.11 2.49 -3.60
N SER A 141 4.96 1.68 -4.64
CA SER A 141 3.67 1.35 -5.23
C SER A 141 3.50 -0.13 -5.50
N THR A 142 2.28 -0.62 -5.33
CA THR A 142 1.90 -1.96 -5.74
C THR A 142 0.51 -2.00 -6.36
N ALA A 143 0.20 -3.07 -7.09
CA ALA A 143 -1.11 -3.33 -7.65
C ALA A 143 -2.11 -3.74 -6.56
N ALA A 144 -3.41 -3.46 -6.77
CA ALA A 144 -4.46 -3.85 -5.82
C ALA A 144 -4.47 -5.36 -5.51
N SER A 145 -4.22 -6.22 -6.52
CA SER A 145 -4.17 -7.67 -6.36
C SER A 145 -3.08 -8.17 -5.41
N ASN A 146 -2.11 -7.32 -5.08
CA ASN A 146 -1.03 -7.63 -4.13
C ASN A 146 -1.36 -7.15 -2.70
N ILE A 147 -2.56 -6.63 -2.48
CA ILE A 147 -2.99 -6.02 -1.22
C ILE A 147 -3.97 -6.94 -0.53
N ARG A 148 -3.74 -7.15 0.76
CA ARG A 148 -4.71 -7.79 1.65
C ARG A 148 -4.93 -6.91 2.87
N ILE A 149 -6.19 -6.67 3.21
CA ILE A 149 -6.59 -5.86 4.36
C ILE A 149 -7.38 -6.75 5.33
N PHE A 150 -7.02 -6.68 6.60
CA PHE A 150 -7.56 -7.52 7.67
C PHE A 150 -8.19 -6.64 8.72
N ARG A 151 -9.47 -6.90 8.99
CA ARG A 151 -10.16 -6.28 10.12
C ARG A 151 -9.61 -6.90 11.41
N GLY A 152 -9.01 -6.08 12.25
CA GLY A 152 -8.39 -6.61 13.45
C GLY A 152 -9.39 -7.00 14.54
N PRO A 153 -8.85 -7.54 15.64
CA PRO A 153 -9.62 -8.01 16.78
C PRO A 153 -10.30 -6.84 17.52
N PRO A 154 -11.56 -7.00 18.01
CA PRO A 154 -12.21 -6.00 18.86
C PRO A 154 -11.38 -5.59 20.08
N GLU A 155 -10.54 -6.49 20.58
CA GLU A 155 -9.69 -6.27 21.75
C GLU A 155 -8.53 -5.30 21.50
N SER A 156 -8.26 -4.92 20.25
CA SER A 156 -7.19 -3.98 19.91
C SER A 156 -7.49 -2.53 20.33
N CYS A 157 -8.76 -2.12 20.33
CA CYS A 157 -9.23 -0.80 20.75
C CYS A 157 -10.74 -0.87 20.94
N GLU A 158 -11.23 -0.47 22.11
CA GLU A 158 -12.66 -0.61 22.49
C GLU A 158 -13.61 0.16 21.55
N GLU A 159 -13.15 1.30 21.02
CA GLU A 159 -13.96 2.16 20.16
C GLU A 159 -13.67 1.96 18.66
N HIS A 160 -12.39 1.75 18.30
CA HIS A 160 -11.96 1.74 16.90
C HIS A 160 -10.95 0.60 16.66
N PRO A 161 -11.39 -0.66 16.48
CA PRO A 161 -10.50 -1.78 16.28
C PRO A 161 -9.42 -1.48 15.23
N TRP A 162 -8.18 -1.85 15.52
CA TRP A 162 -7.07 -1.64 14.62
C TRP A 162 -7.22 -2.56 13.41
N ASP A 163 -6.91 -2.05 12.22
CA ASP A 163 -6.89 -2.87 11.01
C ASP A 163 -5.43 -3.06 10.55
N ALA A 164 -5.18 -4.16 9.85
CA ALA A 164 -3.86 -4.45 9.26
C ALA A 164 -3.94 -4.51 7.74
N MET A 165 -2.90 -4.05 7.07
CA MET A 165 -2.75 -4.08 5.61
C MET A 165 -1.38 -4.63 5.26
N ILE A 166 -1.37 -5.67 4.42
CA ILE A 166 -0.16 -6.20 3.81
C ILE A 166 -0.15 -5.76 2.35
N LEU A 167 0.88 -5.02 1.96
CA LEU A 167 1.14 -4.64 0.57
C LEU A 167 2.36 -5.42 0.09
N ARG A 168 2.19 -6.29 -0.90
CA ARG A 168 3.29 -7.09 -1.46
C ARG A 168 3.89 -6.43 -2.69
N ASP A 169 5.14 -6.78 -2.97
CA ASP A 169 5.80 -6.44 -4.24
C ASP A 169 5.84 -4.93 -4.56
N CYS A 170 5.94 -4.09 -3.53
CA CYS A 170 5.99 -2.64 -3.71
C CYS A 170 7.32 -2.20 -4.35
N THR A 171 7.26 -1.38 -5.39
CA THR A 171 8.42 -0.84 -6.11
C THR A 171 8.45 0.68 -6.06
N SER A 172 9.63 1.31 -6.12
CA SER A 172 9.71 2.76 -6.15
C SER A 172 9.20 3.33 -7.47
N ASN A 173 8.40 4.41 -7.41
CA ASN A 173 7.86 5.09 -8.59
C ASN A 173 8.16 6.60 -8.62
N THR A 174 8.90 7.13 -7.63
CA THR A 174 9.32 8.54 -7.58
C THR A 174 10.82 8.71 -7.41
N THR A 175 11.34 9.81 -7.98
CA THR A 175 12.75 10.12 -8.16
C THR A 175 13.61 9.91 -6.90
N ASN A 176 13.27 10.49 -5.75
CA ASN A 176 14.19 10.47 -4.61
C ASN A 176 14.49 9.05 -4.04
N LEU A 177 13.48 8.17 -3.97
CA LEU A 177 13.72 6.75 -3.61
C LEU A 177 14.18 5.91 -4.80
N HIS A 178 13.83 6.32 -6.02
CA HIS A 178 14.31 5.71 -7.24
C HIS A 178 15.82 5.97 -7.48
N ASP A 179 16.35 7.06 -6.96
CA ASP A 179 17.77 7.43 -7.07
C ASP A 179 18.65 6.64 -6.09
N LEU A 180 18.04 5.92 -5.15
CA LEU A 180 18.71 4.97 -4.27
C LEU A 180 18.70 3.58 -4.90
N ASP A 181 19.79 3.19 -5.58
CA ASP A 181 19.90 1.93 -6.31
C ASP A 181 19.47 0.69 -5.49
N TYR A 182 19.80 0.67 -4.19
CA TYR A 182 19.46 -0.44 -3.30
C TYR A 182 17.96 -0.48 -2.92
N VAL A 183 17.22 0.62 -3.09
CA VAL A 183 15.75 0.66 -2.93
C VAL A 183 15.07 0.40 -4.27
N ALA A 184 15.53 1.06 -5.33
CA ALA A 184 14.91 1.03 -6.66
C ALA A 184 15.05 -0.33 -7.36
N SER A 185 16.13 -1.06 -7.11
CA SER A 185 16.34 -2.39 -7.69
C SER A 185 15.62 -3.52 -6.96
N ARG A 186 14.81 -3.20 -5.95
CA ARG A 186 14.19 -4.18 -5.04
C ARG A 186 12.68 -4.04 -4.99
N LYS A 187 12.02 -5.15 -4.64
CA LYS A 187 10.62 -5.19 -4.24
C LYS A 187 10.54 -5.21 -2.72
N TRP A 188 9.52 -4.56 -2.19
CA TRP A 188 9.33 -4.40 -0.75
C TRP A 188 7.94 -4.88 -0.34
N ASP A 189 7.88 -5.75 0.66
CA ASP A 189 6.64 -6.06 1.35
C ASP A 189 6.48 -5.12 2.52
N ILE A 190 5.27 -4.57 2.69
CA ILE A 190 4.98 -3.54 3.68
C ILE A 190 3.84 -4.02 4.55
N LEU A 191 4.03 -3.93 5.87
CA LEU A 191 2.95 -4.05 6.84
C LEU A 191 2.59 -2.64 7.30
N ALA A 192 1.34 -2.25 7.04
CA ALA A 192 0.75 -1.02 7.53
C ALA A 192 -0.41 -1.34 8.48
N MET A 193 -0.63 -0.50 9.48
CA MET A 193 -1.73 -0.65 10.42
C MET A 193 -2.48 0.66 10.58
N LYS A 194 -3.81 0.54 10.64
CA LYS A 194 -4.70 1.62 11.05
C LYS A 194 -4.85 1.56 12.56
N MET A 195 -4.42 2.61 13.25
CA MET A 195 -4.52 2.75 14.70
C MET A 195 -5.52 3.89 15.02
N CYS A 196 -6.10 3.90 16.22
CA CYS A 196 -7.16 4.86 16.67
C CYS A 196 -6.70 6.34 16.77
N GLU A 197 -5.69 6.74 16.01
CA GLU A 197 -5.10 8.07 16.04
C GLU A 197 -5.68 8.90 14.88
N ASP A 198 -6.08 10.14 15.19
CA ASP A 198 -6.58 11.11 14.21
C ASP A 198 -5.40 11.61 13.35
N TYR A 199 -4.97 10.76 12.44
CA TYR A 199 -4.04 11.12 11.38
C TYR A 199 -4.81 11.48 10.12
N ASP A 200 -4.37 12.52 9.42
CA ASP A 200 -4.89 12.81 8.08
C ASP A 200 -4.78 11.58 7.16
N HIS A 201 -3.82 10.68 7.42
CA HIS A 201 -3.63 9.41 6.74
C HIS A 201 -3.67 8.23 7.74
N PRO A 202 -4.71 7.38 7.71
CA PRO A 202 -4.98 6.43 8.79
C PRO A 202 -4.01 5.26 8.87
N TRP A 203 -3.33 4.91 7.77
CA TRP A 203 -2.54 3.69 7.63
C TRP A 203 -1.05 3.96 7.77
N VAL A 204 -0.51 3.68 8.95
CA VAL A 204 0.89 3.91 9.28
C VAL A 204 1.71 2.66 8.95
N VAL A 205 2.87 2.83 8.32
CA VAL A 205 3.81 1.72 8.07
C VAL A 205 4.46 1.32 9.39
N ILE A 206 4.39 0.04 9.74
CA ILE A 206 4.99 -0.52 10.97
C ILE A 206 6.17 -1.45 10.69
N SER A 207 6.18 -2.14 9.55
CA SER A 207 7.31 -2.98 9.13
C SER A 207 7.44 -3.01 7.61
N MET A 208 8.65 -3.27 7.13
CA MET A 208 8.95 -3.43 5.72
C MET A 208 10.04 -4.47 5.51
N LYS A 209 9.88 -5.35 4.52
CA LYS A 209 10.81 -6.43 4.22
C LYS A 209 11.19 -6.44 2.74
N ASP A 210 12.49 -6.58 2.46
CA ASP A 210 12.96 -6.86 1.11
C ASP A 210 12.43 -8.23 0.64
N ALA A 211 11.70 -8.19 -0.47
CA ALA A 211 11.00 -9.32 -1.09
C ALA A 211 11.73 -9.90 -2.32
N GLY A 212 12.86 -9.31 -2.73
CA GLY A 212 13.62 -9.76 -3.88
C GLY A 212 13.92 -8.64 -4.88
N GLN A 213 14.43 -9.03 -6.05
CA GLN A 213 14.74 -8.07 -7.11
C GLN A 213 13.47 -7.53 -7.75
N ALA A 214 13.45 -6.23 -8.00
CA ALA A 214 12.55 -5.65 -8.99
C ALA A 214 13.06 -6.06 -10.38
N GLU A 215 12.14 -6.45 -11.27
CA GLU A 215 12.52 -6.69 -12.66
C GLU A 215 13.10 -5.38 -13.21
N ARG A 216 14.35 -5.43 -13.66
CA ARG A 216 14.97 -4.31 -14.36
C ARG A 216 14.32 -4.21 -15.73
N PHE A 217 13.34 -3.33 -15.88
CA PHE A 217 13.00 -2.85 -17.20
C PHE A 217 14.13 -1.93 -17.68
N ASN A 218 15.05 -2.46 -18.48
CA ASN A 218 15.85 -1.60 -19.33
C ASN A 218 14.90 -0.76 -20.19
N ARG A 219 15.24 0.51 -20.44
CA ARG A 219 14.50 1.41 -21.37
C ARG A 219 14.29 0.86 -22.79
N ALA A 220 14.72 -0.38 -23.07
CA ALA A 220 14.60 -1.09 -24.33
C ALA A 220 13.65 -2.31 -24.29
N GLY A 221 13.01 -2.65 -23.16
CA GLY A 221 11.94 -3.66 -23.16
C GLY A 221 12.39 -5.12 -23.35
N GLU A 222 13.57 -5.50 -22.89
CA GLU A 222 13.99 -6.92 -22.85
C GLU A 222 14.27 -7.36 -21.40
N SER A 223 13.65 -8.48 -20.99
CA SER A 223 13.95 -9.19 -19.75
C SER A 223 15.10 -10.19 -19.97
N PHE A 224 15.97 -10.36 -18.98
CA PHE A 224 16.93 -11.46 -18.96
C PHE A 224 16.39 -12.60 -18.09
N ALA A 225 16.51 -13.82 -18.61
CA ALA A 225 16.30 -15.08 -17.90
C ALA A 225 17.43 -15.39 -16.93
#